data_AF-A0A6A4UAW6-F1
#
_entry.id   AF-A0A6A4UAW6-F1
#
_cell.length_a   1.000
_cell.length_b   1.000
_cell.length_c   1.000
_cell.angle_alpha   90.00
_cell.angle_beta   90.00
_cell.angle_gamma   90.00
#
_symmetry.space_group_name_H-M   'P 1'
#
loop_
_entity.id
_entity.type
_entity.pdbx_description
1 polymer ?
#
loop_
_entity_poly.entity_id
_entity_poly.type
_entity_poly.pdbx_seq_one_letter_code
_entity_poly.pdbx_strand_id
1 'polypeptide(L)'
;MNAFRKILNRFLSITQKYFSGKSNSAPLLILKKEKTEEVIKEYTSIEDAIADLENDSNVPKEKIEKLKSSMKNLKLNTSIKIRDGEIIK
;
A
#
# COMPACT_ATOMS: atom_id res chain seq x y z
N MET A 1 32.53 -5.26 -19.64
CA MET A 1 31.81 -5.64 -18.40
C MET A 1 31.58 -4.45 -17.45
N ASN A 2 31.10 -3.30 -17.94
CA ASN A 2 31.01 -2.05 -17.13
C ASN A 2 29.59 -1.50 -16.92
N ALA A 3 28.60 -1.92 -17.71
CA ALA A 3 27.23 -1.42 -17.60
C ALA A 3 26.49 -1.95 -16.36
N PHE A 4 26.63 -3.24 -16.06
CA PHE A 4 25.97 -3.87 -14.92
C PHE A 4 26.45 -3.32 -13.58
N ARG A 5 27.76 -3.10 -13.44
CA ARG A 5 28.35 -2.44 -12.24
C ARG A 5 27.85 -1.01 -12.06
N LYS A 6 27.66 -0.26 -13.16
CA LYS A 6 27.14 1.12 -13.10
C LYS A 6 25.67 1.17 -12.64
N ILE A 7 24.87 0.20 -13.08
CA ILE A 7 23.47 0.05 -12.67
C ILE A 7 23.39 -0.34 -11.19
N LEU A 8 24.18 -1.33 -10.76
CA LEU A 8 24.22 -1.79 -9.38
C LEU A 8 24.67 -0.69 -8.41
N ASN A 9 25.67 0.09 -8.79
CA ASN A 9 26.15 1.21 -7.96
C ASN A 9 25.10 2.33 -7.85
N ARG A 10 24.36 2.60 -8.94
CA ARG A 10 23.26 3.57 -8.90
C ARG A 10 22.13 3.08 -8.00
N PHE A 11 21.80 1.80 -8.05
CA PHE A 11 20.83 1.17 -7.16
C PHE A 11 21.23 1.28 -5.68
N LEU A 12 22.48 0.92 -5.34
CA LEU A 12 22.97 0.98 -3.96
C LEU A 12 22.97 2.41 -3.38
N SER A 13 23.36 3.40 -4.20
CA SER A 13 23.38 4.82 -3.78
C SER A 13 21.98 5.36 -3.50
N ILE A 14 20.98 4.90 -4.26
CA ILE A 14 19.58 5.26 -4.06
C ILE A 14 19.09 4.63 -2.75
N THR A 15 19.31 3.33 -2.54
CA THR A 15 18.88 2.67 -1.31
C THR A 15 19.51 3.29 -0.06
N GLN A 16 20.79 3.65 -0.08
CA GLN A 16 21.39 4.31 1.09
C GLN A 16 20.76 5.68 1.40
N LYS A 17 20.36 6.44 0.38
CA LYS A 17 19.71 7.74 0.57
C LYS A 17 18.31 7.65 1.18
N TYR A 18 17.55 6.58 0.88
CA TYR A 18 16.19 6.39 1.39
C TYR A 18 16.12 5.64 2.74
N PHE A 19 17.17 4.87 3.07
CA PHE A 19 17.23 4.09 4.31
C PHE A 19 18.00 4.79 5.46
N SER A 20 18.55 5.99 5.25
CA SER A 20 19.30 6.73 6.28
C SER A 20 18.44 7.57 7.26
N GLY A 21 17.11 7.50 7.15
CA GLY A 21 16.18 8.20 8.06
C GLY A 21 15.67 7.26 9.16
N LYS A 22 15.74 7.68 10.42
CA LYS A 22 15.12 6.97 11.56
C LYS A 22 13.65 6.69 11.25
N SER A 23 13.33 5.41 11.11
CA SER A 23 12.04 4.87 10.71
C SER A 23 10.97 5.06 11.79
N ASN A 24 9.79 5.55 11.41
CA ASN A 24 8.53 5.17 12.08
C ASN A 24 7.49 4.59 11.11
N SER A 25 7.75 4.58 9.81
CA SER A 25 6.91 3.91 8.81
C SER A 25 7.78 3.54 7.62
N ALA A 26 7.83 2.26 7.27
CA ALA A 26 8.50 1.81 6.07
C ALA A 26 7.60 2.15 4.86
N PRO A 27 8.11 2.88 3.85
CA PRO A 27 7.30 3.20 2.68
C PRO A 27 6.98 1.93 1.88
N LEU A 28 5.70 1.66 1.65
CA LEU A 28 5.22 0.59 0.76
C LEU A 28 5.42 1.03 -0.70
N LEU A 29 6.34 0.37 -1.40
CA LEU A 29 6.60 0.58 -2.83
C LEU A 29 5.86 -0.48 -3.65
N ILE A 30 4.79 -0.07 -4.35
CA ILE A 30 4.07 -0.93 -5.31
C ILE A 30 4.63 -0.66 -6.72
N LEU A 31 5.41 -1.60 -7.25
CA LEU A 31 5.96 -1.51 -8.61
C LEU A 31 4.99 -2.17 -9.61
N LYS A 32 4.26 -1.36 -10.39
CA LYS A 32 3.41 -1.86 -11.49
C LYS A 32 4.31 -2.30 -12.66
N LYS A 33 4.10 -3.53 -13.14
CA LYS A 33 4.94 -4.15 -14.20
C LYS A 33 4.71 -3.54 -15.59
N GLU A 34 3.62 -2.79 -15.82
CA GLU A 34 3.26 -2.32 -17.17
C GLU A 34 2.66 -0.90 -17.18
N LYS A 35 2.97 -0.15 -18.24
CA LYS A 35 2.39 1.16 -18.57
C LYS A 35 1.01 0.93 -19.20
N THR A 36 -0.04 0.87 -18.39
CA THR A 36 -1.35 1.34 -18.85
C THR A 36 -1.50 2.79 -18.43
N GLU A 37 -1.96 3.64 -19.37
CA GLU A 37 -2.32 5.06 -19.18
C GLU A 37 -3.58 5.23 -18.31
N GLU A 38 -3.78 4.33 -17.34
CA GLU A 38 -4.81 4.50 -16.34
C GLU A 38 -4.46 5.73 -15.51
N VAL A 39 -5.41 6.65 -15.42
CA VAL A 39 -5.35 7.78 -14.49
C VAL A 39 -5.16 7.19 -13.09
N ILE A 40 -3.91 7.17 -12.62
CA ILE A 40 -3.58 6.71 -11.28
C ILE A 40 -4.17 7.74 -10.34
N LYS A 41 -5.30 7.39 -9.73
CA LYS A 41 -5.87 8.21 -8.67
C LYS A 41 -5.06 7.97 -7.41
N GLU A 42 -4.31 8.99 -7.00
CA GLU A 42 -3.53 8.96 -5.77
C GLU A 42 -4.44 9.35 -4.59
N TYR A 43 -4.26 8.68 -3.47
CA TYR A 43 -5.01 8.90 -2.23
C TYR A 43 -4.06 9.23 -1.10
N THR A 44 -4.44 10.20 -0.27
CA THR A 44 -3.69 10.60 0.92
C THR A 44 -3.87 9.63 2.08
N SER A 45 -4.99 8.92 2.13
CA SER A 45 -5.31 7.94 3.15
C SER A 45 -6.15 6.78 2.61
N ILE A 46 -6.24 5.69 3.38
CA ILE A 46 -7.11 4.56 3.06
C ILE A 46 -8.58 4.99 3.16
N GLU A 47 -8.91 5.93 4.07
CA GLU A 47 -10.25 6.48 4.21
C GLU A 47 -10.72 7.20 2.95
N ASP A 48 -9.83 7.97 2.31
CA ASP A 48 -10.14 8.67 1.06
C ASP A 48 -10.45 7.67 -0.07
N ALA A 49 -9.70 6.57 -0.12
CA ALA A 49 -9.96 5.50 -1.08
C ALA A 49 -11.29 4.77 -0.80
N ILE A 50 -11.65 4.56 0.47
CA ILE A 50 -12.94 3.95 0.84
C ILE A 50 -14.11 4.88 0.49
N ALA A 51 -13.99 6.19 0.73
CA ALA A 51 -15.02 7.16 0.40
C ALA A 51 -15.32 7.22 -1.11
N ASP A 52 -14.30 7.05 -1.93
CA ASP A 52 -14.47 6.89 -3.37
C ASP A 52 -15.24 5.62 -3.73
N LEU A 53 -14.87 4.48 -3.13
CA LEU A 53 -15.55 3.19 -3.35
C LEU A 53 -17.01 3.22 -2.89
N GLU A 54 -17.36 4.00 -1.87
CA GLU A 54 -18.75 4.20 -1.41
C GLU A 54 -19.66 4.80 -2.47
N ASN A 55 -19.09 5.61 -3.36
CA ASN A 55 -19.83 6.25 -4.44
C ASN A 55 -19.85 5.41 -5.72
N ASP A 56 -19.11 4.29 -5.77
CA ASP A 56 -19.05 3.41 -6.93
C ASP A 56 -20.24 2.43 -6.94
N SER A 57 -21.08 2.53 -7.96
CA SER A 57 -22.24 1.65 -8.15
C SER A 57 -21.87 0.20 -8.46
N ASN A 58 -20.63 -0.06 -8.87
CA ASN A 58 -20.13 -1.40 -9.16
C ASN A 58 -19.66 -2.14 -7.92
N VAL A 59 -19.51 -1.45 -6.78
CA VAL A 59 -19.03 -2.04 -5.53
C VAL A 59 -20.23 -2.36 -4.63
N PRO A 60 -20.44 -3.63 -4.25
CA PRO A 60 -21.51 -3.99 -3.33
C PRO A 60 -21.31 -3.33 -1.96
N LYS A 61 -22.35 -2.67 -1.44
CA LYS A 61 -22.34 -1.98 -0.14
C LYS A 61 -21.85 -2.88 1.01
N GLU A 62 -22.23 -4.16 0.99
CA GLU A 62 -21.79 -5.13 2.00
C GLU A 62 -20.27 -5.27 2.09
N LYS A 63 -19.57 -5.26 0.95
CA LYS A 63 -18.10 -5.34 0.91
C LYS A 63 -17.46 -4.09 1.50
N ILE A 64 -18.07 -2.93 1.25
CA ILE A 64 -17.60 -1.64 1.78
C ILE A 64 -17.75 -1.60 3.31
N GLU A 65 -18.87 -2.07 3.84
CA GLU A 65 -19.08 -2.13 5.28
C GLU A 65 -18.13 -3.13 5.97
N LYS A 66 -17.86 -4.30 5.34
CA LYS A 66 -16.82 -5.23 5.84
C LYS A 66 -15.43 -4.58 5.84
N LEU A 67 -15.11 -3.79 4.82
CA LEU A 67 -13.84 -3.07 4.70
C LEU A 67 -13.70 -1.99 5.79
N LYS A 68 -14.73 -1.17 6.01
CA LYS A 68 -14.76 -0.16 7.09
C LYS A 68 -14.58 -0.78 8.47
N SER A 69 -15.31 -1.86 8.75
CA SER A 69 -15.20 -2.60 10.01
C SER A 69 -13.79 -3.16 10.22
N SER A 70 -13.22 -3.74 9.17
CA SER A 70 -11.83 -4.23 9.19
C SER A 70 -10.85 -3.11 9.48
N MET A 71 -10.95 -1.98 8.78
CA MET A 71 -10.07 -0.82 9.01
C MET A 71 -10.16 -0.28 10.44
N LYS A 72 -11.38 -0.19 11.00
CA LYS A 72 -11.58 0.20 12.40
C LYS A 72 -10.86 -0.77 13.36
N ASN A 73 -10.97 -2.07 13.12
CA ASN A 73 -10.30 -3.08 13.94
C ASN A 73 -8.77 -3.01 13.78
N LEU A 74 -8.26 -2.72 12.58
CA LEU A 74 -6.82 -2.55 12.33
C LEU A 74 -6.27 -1.32 13.08
N LYS A 75 -7.00 -0.20 13.11
CA LYS A 75 -6.56 1.01 13.82
C LYS A 75 -6.54 0.87 15.34
N LEU A 76 -7.47 0.09 15.90
CA LEU A 76 -7.61 -0.06 17.34
C LEU A 76 -6.67 -1.12 17.94
N ASN A 77 -6.18 -2.06 17.13
CA ASN A 77 -5.35 -3.16 17.59
C ASN A 77 -3.87 -2.92 17.30
N THR A 78 -3.03 -3.07 18.31
CA THR A 78 -1.56 -3.05 18.17
C THR A 78 -0.99 -4.35 17.60
N SER A 79 -1.78 -5.42 17.61
CA SER A 79 -1.43 -6.74 17.07
C SER A 79 -2.66 -7.42 16.49
N ILE A 80 -2.48 -8.11 15.37
CA ILE A 80 -3.56 -8.71 14.58
C ILE A 80 -3.06 -10.03 14.03
N LYS A 81 -3.89 -11.07 14.17
CA LYS A 81 -3.65 -12.38 13.58
C LYS A 81 -4.57 -12.53 12.38
N ILE A 82 -4.02 -12.99 11.28
CA ILE A 82 -4.75 -13.21 10.04
C ILE A 82 -4.63 -14.68 9.65
N ARG A 83 -5.76 -15.31 9.32
CA ARG A 83 -5.82 -16.66 8.77
C ARG A 83 -6.85 -16.67 7.64
N ASP A 84 -6.47 -17.21 6.49
CA ASP A 84 -7.34 -17.33 5.30
C ASP A 84 -8.00 -16.01 4.87
N GLY A 85 -7.29 -14.89 5.03
CA GLY A 85 -7.78 -13.56 4.65
C GLY A 85 -8.75 -12.93 5.66
N GLU A 86 -8.96 -13.56 6.82
CA GLU A 86 -9.82 -13.05 7.89
C GLU A 86 -9.04 -12.71 9.16
N ILE A 87 -9.49 -11.68 9.88
CA ILE A 87 -8.91 -11.27 11.16
C ILE A 87 -9.45 -12.21 12.26
N ILE A 88 -8.54 -12.86 12.98
CA ILE A 88 -8.85 -13.78 14.09
C ILE A 88 -8.36 -13.22 15.43
N LYS A 89 -8.95 -13.68 16.54
CA LYS A 89 -8.55 -13.33 17.92
C LYS A 89 -7.25 -14.06 18.33
#